data_AF-A0A536EF68-F1
#
_entry.id   AF-A0A536EF68-F1
#
_cell.length_a   1.000
_cell.length_b   1.000
_cell.length_c   1.000
_cell.angle_alpha   90.00
_cell.angle_beta   90.00
_cell.angle_gamma   90.00
#
_symmetry.space_group_name_H-M   'P 1'
#
loop_
_entity.id
_entity.type
_entity.pdbx_description
1 polymer ?
#
loop_
_entity_poly.entity_id
_entity_poly.type
_entity_poly.pdbx_seq_one_letter_code
_entity_poly.pdbx_strand_id
1 'polypeptide(L)'
;MPAKEATPFSLELDRRVEEGALGTLYEKLADDEVRCYACAHRCLIKDGLRGICKVRYNRGGTLMVPRGYVGALQCDPIEKKPFFHAFPGTDALTFGMLGCDLHCSYCFTGEVRVATNSGMRRLIALWEESLDDPDGDPQRRRPRAGLTATGQDGRQHDVRWVFRHDYEGELVSVKPRLLNPFEATPEHPILATRGPGKDEPTFVPAGDLTTGHFVCVPVSGLLDFLPIHAVSRRPYRGPVFNLETDGPHTYLANHAVVHNCQNWVTSQALRDPGALADPMDVTPRQLVDIAQRQGASVVATSYNEPLITSEWAVEVFKEARPRGFTTAYISNGNATREVLEYIRPWTDLYKIDLKSFRDKNYRSLGGKLENIVNGIQMVHAMGFWLEIVTLIIPGFNDSDEELGDIARFLGGLSPSIPWHVTAFHKDYKMQDPDNTTAETLLRAARIGEAAGLQYIYAGNLPGRVGRYEDTRCPRCQTTLIRRIGYRILEDRLTGRGICFNCQQPIPGVWRTTINAGRAN
;
A
#
# COMPACT_ATOMS: atom_id res chain seq x y z
N MET A 1 21.66 -20.77 -1.00
CA MET A 1 22.22 -19.53 -0.42
C MET A 1 21.15 -18.44 -0.48
N PRO A 2 21.08 -17.55 0.51
CA PRO A 2 20.17 -16.40 0.49
C PRO A 2 20.63 -15.33 -0.51
N ALA A 3 19.74 -14.39 -0.84
CA ALA A 3 20.08 -13.28 -1.74
C ALA A 3 21.25 -12.43 -1.20
N LYS A 4 22.06 -11.85 -2.09
CA LYS A 4 23.27 -11.07 -1.78
C LYS A 4 23.02 -9.80 -0.95
N GLU A 5 21.76 -9.37 -0.81
CA GLU A 5 21.34 -8.19 -0.02
C GLU A 5 20.29 -8.56 1.06
N ALA A 6 20.42 -9.74 1.68
CA ALA A 6 19.45 -10.22 2.66
C ALA A 6 19.69 -9.66 4.08
N THR A 7 18.72 -8.91 4.62
CA THR A 7 18.62 -8.60 6.05
C THR A 7 18.27 -9.86 6.88
N PRO A 8 18.54 -9.91 8.20
CA PRO A 8 18.15 -11.04 9.04
C PRO A 8 16.68 -11.43 8.93
N PHE A 9 15.78 -10.45 8.84
CA PHE A 9 14.36 -10.69 8.62
C PHE A 9 14.06 -11.27 7.22
N SER A 10 14.73 -10.77 6.18
CA SER A 10 14.58 -11.37 4.84
C SER A 10 15.15 -12.78 4.74
N LEU A 11 16.16 -13.13 5.54
CA LEU A 11 16.66 -14.51 5.66
C LEU A 11 15.61 -15.42 6.30
N GLU A 12 14.86 -14.91 7.28
CA GLU A 12 13.76 -15.63 7.90
C GLU A 12 12.61 -15.85 6.91
N LEU A 13 12.30 -14.86 6.07
CA LEU A 13 11.32 -15.03 4.99
C LEU A 13 11.84 -15.93 3.87
N ASP A 14 13.15 -15.99 3.58
CA ASP A 14 13.72 -16.89 2.59
C ASP A 14 13.58 -18.38 2.97
N ARG A 15 13.22 -18.69 4.23
CA ARG A 15 12.79 -20.04 4.64
C ARG A 15 11.38 -20.39 4.18
N ARG A 16 10.61 -19.37 3.79
CA ARG A 16 9.19 -19.40 3.41
C ARG A 16 9.02 -19.04 1.94
N VAL A 17 10.00 -19.41 1.13
CA VAL A 17 9.93 -19.25 -0.33
C VAL A 17 10.13 -20.59 -1.00
N GLU A 18 9.42 -20.78 -2.10
CA GLU A 18 9.56 -21.93 -2.97
C GLU A 18 9.88 -21.48 -4.39
N GLU A 19 10.27 -22.43 -5.24
CA GLU A 19 10.40 -22.17 -6.67
C GLU A 19 9.06 -21.68 -7.20
N GLY A 20 9.05 -20.46 -7.74
CA GLY A 20 7.86 -19.85 -8.32
C GLY A 20 7.31 -20.73 -9.41
N ALA A 21 5.99 -20.68 -9.62
CA ALA A 21 5.27 -21.52 -10.57
C ALA A 21 6.00 -21.58 -11.92
N LEU A 22 6.77 -22.65 -12.12
CA LEU A 22 7.75 -22.83 -13.18
C LEU A 22 7.11 -22.49 -14.54
N GLY A 23 7.50 -21.34 -15.11
CA GLY A 23 7.13 -20.92 -16.46
C GLY A 23 5.84 -20.10 -16.62
N THR A 24 5.11 -19.73 -15.56
CA THR A 24 3.85 -18.95 -15.71
C THR A 24 3.98 -17.47 -15.37
N LEU A 25 4.76 -17.13 -14.33
CA LEU A 25 4.90 -15.75 -13.85
C LEU A 25 6.35 -15.24 -13.92
N TYR A 26 7.22 -15.97 -14.59
CA TYR A 26 8.55 -15.52 -14.93
C TYR A 26 9.13 -16.30 -16.11
N GLU A 27 10.09 -15.69 -16.78
CA GLU A 27 10.91 -16.29 -17.82
C GLU A 27 12.34 -16.48 -17.30
N LYS A 28 12.93 -17.65 -17.57
CA LYS A 28 14.37 -17.90 -17.38
C LYS A 28 15.11 -17.36 -18.60
N LEU A 29 16.12 -16.53 -18.37
CA LEU A 29 16.95 -15.92 -19.41
C LEU A 29 18.36 -16.53 -19.38
N ALA A 30 19.22 -16.06 -20.29
CA ALA A 30 20.65 -16.40 -20.27
C ALA A 30 21.32 -15.92 -18.97
N ASP A 31 22.50 -16.45 -18.66
CA ASP A 31 23.34 -16.05 -17.53
C ASP A 31 22.64 -16.12 -16.15
N ASP A 32 21.78 -17.14 -15.97
CA ASP A 32 20.98 -17.35 -14.77
C ASP A 32 20.11 -16.14 -14.40
N GLU A 33 19.74 -15.27 -15.35
CA GLU A 33 18.82 -14.16 -15.11
C GLU A 33 17.34 -14.60 -15.18
N VAL A 34 16.46 -13.87 -14.49
CA VAL A 34 15.01 -14.09 -14.60
C VAL A 34 14.25 -12.79 -14.86
N ARG A 35 13.24 -12.86 -15.74
CA ARG A 35 12.29 -11.77 -15.93
C ARG A 35 11.00 -12.11 -15.18
N CYS A 36 10.70 -11.37 -14.12
CA CYS A 36 9.48 -11.56 -13.34
C CYS A 36 8.29 -10.86 -14.01
N TYR A 37 7.12 -11.51 -14.09
CA TYR A 37 5.89 -10.95 -14.65
C TYR A 37 4.79 -10.73 -13.61
N ALA A 38 5.08 -10.88 -12.31
CA ALA A 38 4.07 -10.75 -11.27
C ALA A 38 3.40 -9.36 -11.19
N CYS A 39 4.12 -8.31 -11.60
CA CYS A 39 3.61 -6.94 -11.69
C CYS A 39 4.28 -6.20 -12.85
N ALA A 40 3.73 -5.04 -13.23
CA ALA A 40 4.14 -4.31 -14.42
C ALA A 40 5.52 -3.63 -14.31
N HIS A 41 6.21 -3.77 -13.18
CA HIS A 41 7.65 -3.49 -13.08
C HIS A 41 8.49 -4.41 -13.96
N ARG A 42 8.00 -5.63 -14.24
CA ARG A 42 8.68 -6.61 -15.10
C ARG A 42 10.18 -6.76 -14.77
N CYS A 43 10.50 -6.88 -13.48
CA CYS A 43 11.88 -6.83 -12.99
C CYS A 43 12.76 -7.86 -13.71
N LEU A 44 13.92 -7.41 -14.21
CA LEU A 44 15.03 -8.28 -14.56
C LEU A 44 15.85 -8.52 -13.29
N ILE A 45 15.85 -9.75 -12.79
CA ILE A 45 16.51 -10.12 -11.53
C ILE A 45 17.68 -11.02 -11.86
N LYS A 46 18.91 -10.53 -11.63
CA LYS A 46 20.14 -11.32 -11.81
C LYS A 46 20.33 -12.32 -10.67
N ASP A 47 21.15 -13.34 -10.88
CA ASP A 47 21.41 -14.35 -9.86
C ASP A 47 21.84 -13.74 -8.51
N GLY A 48 21.17 -14.20 -7.45
CA GLY A 48 21.36 -13.76 -6.08
C GLY A 48 20.74 -12.40 -5.75
N LEU A 49 20.03 -11.73 -6.67
CA LEU A 49 19.38 -10.44 -6.40
C LEU A 49 17.88 -10.60 -6.10
N ARG A 50 17.30 -9.56 -5.48
CA ARG A 50 15.86 -9.44 -5.20
C ARG A 50 15.19 -8.50 -6.19
N GLY A 51 13.92 -8.74 -6.50
CA GLY A 51 13.09 -7.80 -7.24
C GLY A 51 12.74 -6.57 -6.38
N ILE A 52 12.09 -5.57 -7.00
CA ILE A 52 11.74 -4.31 -6.33
C ILE A 52 10.89 -4.51 -5.06
N CYS A 53 10.04 -5.54 -5.07
CA CYS A 53 9.19 -5.92 -3.94
C CYS A 53 9.94 -6.51 -2.75
N LYS A 54 11.24 -6.83 -2.90
CA LYS A 54 12.14 -7.47 -1.92
C LYS A 54 11.75 -8.90 -1.50
N VAL A 55 10.53 -9.36 -1.78
CA VAL A 55 10.07 -10.71 -1.39
C VAL A 55 10.37 -11.79 -2.43
N ARG A 56 10.51 -11.41 -3.71
CA ARG A 56 10.90 -12.30 -4.80
C ARG A 56 12.37 -12.16 -5.11
N TYR A 57 13.08 -13.25 -5.35
CA TYR A 57 14.50 -13.21 -5.66
C TYR A 57 14.94 -14.34 -6.58
N ASN A 58 16.07 -14.16 -7.24
CA ASN A 58 16.60 -15.15 -8.17
C ASN A 58 17.69 -16.01 -7.50
N ARG A 59 17.63 -17.33 -7.70
CA ARG A 59 18.62 -18.30 -7.25
C ARG A 59 18.91 -19.31 -8.36
N GLY A 60 20.04 -19.16 -9.05
CA GLY A 60 20.48 -20.05 -10.14
C GLY A 60 19.45 -20.11 -11.27
N GLY A 61 19.06 -18.95 -11.81
CA GLY A 61 18.06 -18.85 -12.89
C GLY A 61 16.65 -19.25 -12.47
N THR A 62 16.36 -19.29 -11.18
CA THR A 62 15.07 -19.72 -10.64
C THR A 62 14.49 -18.64 -9.73
N LEU A 63 13.29 -18.17 -10.06
CA LEU A 63 12.60 -17.19 -9.25
C LEU A 63 12.03 -17.87 -8.00
N MET A 64 12.45 -17.40 -6.84
CA MET A 64 11.96 -17.80 -5.53
C MET A 64 10.84 -16.86 -5.09
N VAL A 65 9.70 -17.41 -4.64
CA VAL A 65 8.48 -16.64 -4.32
C VAL A 65 7.94 -16.98 -2.93
N PRO A 66 7.35 -16.02 -2.21
CA PRO A 66 6.76 -16.24 -0.87
C PRO A 66 5.64 -17.28 -0.85
N ARG A 67 5.63 -18.13 0.18
CA ARG A 67 4.63 -19.18 0.40
C ARG A 67 4.53 -19.54 1.89
N GLY A 68 3.37 -20.05 2.35
CA GLY A 68 3.26 -20.69 3.66
C GLY A 68 3.12 -19.75 4.87
N TYR A 69 2.89 -18.45 4.65
CA TYR A 69 2.68 -17.49 5.73
C TYR A 69 1.71 -16.37 5.36
N VAL A 70 1.27 -15.62 6.37
CA VAL A 70 0.56 -14.34 6.21
C VAL A 70 1.17 -13.30 7.15
N GLY A 71 1.22 -12.04 6.71
CA GLY A 71 1.60 -10.88 7.54
C GLY A 71 0.39 -10.16 8.13
N ALA A 72 -0.80 -10.41 7.59
CA ALA A 72 -2.07 -9.92 8.13
C ALA A 72 -3.20 -10.91 7.79
N LEU A 73 -4.12 -11.09 8.73
CA LEU A 73 -5.30 -11.94 8.57
C LEU A 73 -6.46 -11.35 9.39
N GLN A 74 -7.60 -11.09 8.75
CA GLN A 74 -8.82 -10.67 9.45
C GLN A 74 -10.06 -11.25 8.77
N CYS A 75 -11.12 -11.49 9.54
CA CYS A 75 -12.45 -11.75 9.01
C CYS A 75 -13.33 -10.56 9.37
N ASP A 76 -13.81 -9.84 8.36
CA ASP A 76 -14.63 -8.65 8.54
C ASP A 76 -15.58 -8.44 7.35
N PRO A 77 -16.59 -7.55 7.45
CA PRO A 77 -17.61 -7.40 6.41
C PRO A 77 -17.01 -7.09 5.05
N ILE A 78 -17.57 -7.67 3.99
CA ILE A 78 -17.08 -7.49 2.62
C ILE A 78 -17.14 -6.01 2.18
N GLU A 79 -18.05 -5.22 2.77
CA GLU A 79 -18.13 -3.77 2.59
C GLU A 79 -16.85 -3.04 3.00
N LYS A 80 -16.06 -3.58 3.93
CA LYS A 80 -14.75 -3.03 4.31
C LYS A 80 -13.70 -3.22 3.20
N LYS A 81 -13.93 -4.13 2.25
CA LYS A 81 -13.08 -4.41 1.08
C LYS A 81 -13.66 -3.74 -0.18
N PRO A 82 -14.27 -2.55 0.02
CA PRO A 82 -15.34 -1.94 -0.77
C PRO A 82 -15.85 -2.78 -1.95
N PHE A 83 -16.44 -3.95 -1.65
CA PHE A 83 -17.26 -4.69 -2.60
C PHE A 83 -18.72 -4.50 -2.22
N PHE A 84 -19.42 -3.57 -2.87
CA PHE A 84 -20.83 -3.29 -2.54
C PHE A 84 -21.79 -4.06 -3.44
N HIS A 85 -21.28 -4.60 -4.54
CA HIS A 85 -22.03 -5.39 -5.51
C HIS A 85 -21.57 -6.85 -5.54
N ALA A 86 -20.98 -7.33 -4.44
CA ALA A 86 -20.71 -8.74 -4.24
C ALA A 86 -21.06 -9.13 -2.81
N PHE A 87 -21.92 -10.15 -2.64
CA PHE A 87 -22.28 -10.73 -1.34
C PHE A 87 -22.49 -9.72 -0.18
N PRO A 88 -23.32 -8.67 -0.35
CA PRO A 88 -23.50 -7.64 0.66
C PRO A 88 -23.99 -8.23 2.00
N GLY A 89 -23.47 -7.71 3.10
CA GLY A 89 -23.78 -8.13 4.46
C GLY A 89 -23.13 -9.45 4.90
N THR A 90 -22.23 -10.00 4.08
CA THR A 90 -21.43 -11.18 4.46
C THR A 90 -20.01 -10.80 4.86
N ASP A 91 -19.34 -11.71 5.55
CA ASP A 91 -17.94 -11.53 5.92
C ASP A 91 -16.98 -12.12 4.88
N ALA A 92 -15.81 -11.51 4.79
CA ALA A 92 -14.69 -11.97 4.00
C ALA A 92 -13.47 -12.25 4.90
N LEU A 93 -12.97 -13.49 4.87
CA LEU A 93 -11.65 -13.76 5.42
C LEU A 93 -10.61 -13.20 4.46
N THR A 94 -9.91 -12.17 4.89
CA THR A 94 -8.91 -11.46 4.10
C THR A 94 -7.53 -11.72 4.67
N PHE A 95 -6.58 -12.08 3.80
CA PHE A 95 -5.18 -12.27 4.16
C PHE A 95 -4.26 -11.43 3.29
N GLY A 96 -3.08 -11.10 3.81
CA GLY A 96 -2.03 -10.40 3.09
C GLY A 96 -0.66 -10.91 3.52
N MET A 97 0.32 -10.76 2.64
CA MET A 97 1.70 -11.14 2.94
C MET A 97 2.52 -9.89 3.27
N LEU A 98 3.84 -10.01 3.31
CA LEU A 98 4.75 -8.89 3.53
C LEU A 98 5.27 -8.36 2.18
N GLY A 99 5.76 -7.11 2.16
CA GLY A 99 6.32 -6.46 0.95
C GLY A 99 5.31 -5.64 0.14
N CYS A 100 5.77 -4.90 -0.86
CA CYS A 100 4.92 -4.08 -1.75
C CYS A 100 5.70 -3.74 -3.04
N ASP A 101 5.02 -3.52 -4.16
CA ASP A 101 5.64 -3.12 -5.44
C ASP A 101 5.64 -1.59 -5.69
N LEU A 102 5.14 -0.77 -4.75
CA LEU A 102 5.22 0.70 -4.77
C LEU A 102 6.18 1.26 -3.69
N HIS A 103 6.57 2.54 -3.84
CA HIS A 103 7.45 3.31 -2.96
C HIS A 103 6.68 4.31 -2.07
N CYS A 104 7.34 4.78 -1.01
CA CYS A 104 6.77 5.74 -0.06
C CYS A 104 7.84 6.74 0.40
N SER A 105 7.56 8.04 0.38
CA SER A 105 8.56 9.13 0.41
C SER A 105 8.53 9.94 1.72
N TYR A 106 9.59 9.89 2.53
CA TYR A 106 9.75 10.73 3.75
C TYR A 106 11.03 11.53 3.66
N CYS A 107 11.03 12.84 3.88
CA CYS A 107 12.20 13.65 3.47
C CYS A 107 12.56 14.83 4.41
N PHE A 108 13.82 15.26 4.31
CA PHE A 108 14.45 16.40 4.98
C PHE A 108 14.89 17.48 3.99
N THR A 109 15.22 18.68 4.45
CA THR A 109 15.96 19.63 3.59
C THR A 109 17.39 19.17 3.30
N GLY A 110 17.95 19.65 2.20
CA GLY A 110 19.31 19.28 1.77
C GLY A 110 20.43 19.65 2.76
N GLU A 111 20.19 20.62 3.64
CA GLU A 111 21.17 21.07 4.64
C GLU A 111 21.26 20.16 5.88
N VAL A 112 20.27 19.29 6.08
CA VAL A 112 20.32 18.29 7.15
C VAL A 112 21.51 17.37 6.92
N ARG A 113 22.27 17.13 7.98
CA ARG A 113 23.48 16.32 7.93
C ARG A 113 23.19 14.92 8.45
N VAL A 114 23.63 13.93 7.71
CA VAL A 114 23.61 12.53 8.10
C VAL A 114 24.94 12.15 8.72
N ALA A 115 24.91 11.42 9.84
CA ALA A 115 26.11 10.79 10.38
C ALA A 115 26.52 9.62 9.49
N THR A 116 27.58 9.78 8.70
CA THR A 116 28.13 8.72 7.85
C THR A 116 29.46 8.20 8.39
N ASN A 117 30.00 7.14 7.80
CA ASN A 117 31.37 6.69 8.07
C ASN A 117 32.47 7.71 7.76
N SER A 118 32.15 8.80 7.05
CA SER A 118 33.07 9.92 6.80
C SER A 118 32.71 11.17 7.60
N GLY A 119 31.88 11.02 8.64
CA GLY A 119 31.43 12.10 9.51
C GLY A 119 30.07 12.67 9.09
N MET A 120 29.74 13.87 9.60
CA MET A 120 28.44 14.49 9.32
C MET A 120 28.39 15.10 7.92
N ARG A 121 27.69 14.45 6.99
CA ARG A 121 27.57 14.84 5.57
C ARG A 121 26.19 15.42 5.26
N ARG A 122 26.11 16.55 4.55
CA ARG A 122 24.81 17.11 4.11
C ARG A 122 24.11 16.20 3.11
N LEU A 123 22.80 16.05 3.22
CA LEU A 123 21.99 15.23 2.30
C LEU A 123 22.13 15.68 0.85
N ILE A 124 22.16 16.99 0.58
CA ILE A 124 22.35 17.50 -0.79
C ILE A 124 23.71 17.08 -1.38
N ALA A 125 24.77 17.07 -0.56
CA ALA A 125 26.08 16.65 -1.01
C ALA A 125 26.13 15.14 -1.27
N LEU A 126 25.46 14.34 -0.42
CA LEU A 126 25.31 12.91 -0.66
C LEU A 126 24.58 12.65 -1.98
N TRP A 127 23.54 13.42 -2.29
CA TRP A 127 22.82 13.33 -3.57
C TRP A 127 23.68 13.73 -4.77
N GLU A 128 24.41 14.84 -4.68
CA GLU A 128 25.27 15.35 -5.77
C GLU A 128 26.44 14.41 -6.08
N GLU A 129 26.98 13.75 -5.07
CA GLU A 129 28.11 12.82 -5.21
C GLU A 129 27.70 11.40 -5.64
N SER A 130 26.41 11.08 -5.49
CA SER A 130 25.84 9.79 -5.87
C SER A 130 25.70 9.67 -7.39
N LEU A 131 25.86 8.44 -7.87
CA LEU A 131 25.71 8.10 -9.27
C LEU A 131 24.23 8.10 -9.65
N ASP A 132 23.93 8.42 -10.91
CA ASP A 132 22.57 8.29 -11.43
C ASP A 132 22.08 6.84 -11.30
N ASP A 133 20.77 6.69 -11.15
CA ASP A 133 20.16 5.37 -11.09
C ASP A 133 20.40 4.61 -12.41
N PRO A 134 20.97 3.38 -12.38
CA PRO A 134 21.10 2.55 -13.58
C PRO A 134 19.77 2.31 -14.33
N ASP A 135 18.63 2.39 -13.63
CA ASP A 135 17.29 2.24 -14.21
C ASP A 135 16.68 3.58 -14.69
N GLY A 136 17.39 4.70 -14.52
CA GLY A 136 17.00 6.02 -15.02
C GLY A 136 15.95 6.77 -14.19
N ASP A 137 15.71 6.39 -12.93
CA ASP A 137 14.82 7.15 -12.04
C ASP A 137 15.51 8.45 -11.56
N PRO A 138 14.97 9.64 -11.90
CA PRO A 138 15.56 10.91 -11.51
C PRO A 138 15.36 11.26 -10.01
N GLN A 139 14.58 10.49 -9.25
CA GLN A 139 14.26 10.75 -7.84
C GLN A 139 15.11 9.94 -6.85
N ARG A 140 15.95 9.03 -7.33
CA ARG A 140 16.91 8.30 -6.50
C ARG A 140 18.26 8.22 -7.19
N ARG A 141 19.31 8.19 -6.37
CA ARG A 141 20.69 8.05 -6.84
C ARG A 141 21.39 7.00 -6.01
N ARG A 142 22.29 6.28 -6.68
CA ARG A 142 23.08 5.22 -6.07
C ARG A 142 24.31 5.84 -5.42
N PRO A 143 24.48 5.74 -4.09
CA PRO A 143 25.67 6.29 -3.45
C PRO A 143 26.94 5.59 -3.92
N ARG A 144 28.06 6.31 -3.83
CA ARG A 144 29.37 5.72 -4.11
C ARG A 144 29.62 4.55 -3.17
N ALA A 145 30.33 3.54 -3.67
CA ALA A 145 30.62 2.33 -2.91
C ALA A 145 31.26 2.66 -1.55
N GLY A 146 30.75 2.02 -0.49
CA GLY A 146 31.26 2.18 0.87
C GLY A 146 30.66 3.34 1.65
N LEU A 147 29.63 4.05 1.16
CA LEU A 147 28.90 5.00 2.00
C LEU A 147 28.02 4.26 3.01
N THR A 148 28.21 4.54 4.29
CA THR A 148 27.34 4.03 5.37
C THR A 148 26.77 5.19 6.18
N ALA A 149 25.68 4.97 6.91
CA ALA A 149 25.11 5.90 7.87
C ALA A 149 24.88 5.23 9.23
N THR A 150 25.02 6.00 10.30
CA THR A 150 24.77 5.52 11.66
C THR A 150 23.28 5.34 11.89
N GLY A 151 22.84 4.15 12.32
CA GLY A 151 21.45 3.84 12.67
C GLY A 151 21.11 4.03 14.15
N GLN A 152 19.87 3.69 14.54
CA GLN A 152 19.39 3.81 15.92
C GLN A 152 20.17 2.97 16.95
N ASP A 153 20.79 1.89 16.48
CA ASP A 153 21.64 0.99 17.27
C ASP A 153 23.08 1.51 17.45
N GLY A 154 23.37 2.70 16.90
CA GLY A 154 24.69 3.30 16.90
C GLY A 154 25.68 2.65 15.94
N ARG A 155 25.26 1.70 15.10
CA ARG A 155 26.11 1.00 14.13
C ARG A 155 26.04 1.66 12.75
N GLN A 156 27.05 1.39 11.92
CA GLN A 156 27.07 1.80 10.52
C GLN A 156 26.28 0.82 9.67
N HIS A 157 25.39 1.35 8.84
CA HIS A 157 24.54 0.63 7.89
C HIS A 157 24.80 1.17 6.48
N ASP A 158 24.92 0.30 5.49
CA ASP A 158 25.15 0.72 4.10
C ASP A 158 24.00 1.62 3.63
N VAL A 159 24.34 2.76 3.06
CA VAL A 159 23.35 3.58 2.36
C VAL A 159 23.12 2.92 1.00
N ARG A 160 21.88 2.49 0.75
CA ARG A 160 21.46 1.83 -0.48
C ARG A 160 21.05 2.84 -1.54
N TRP A 161 20.32 3.87 -1.11
CA TRP A 161 19.80 4.92 -2.00
C TRP A 161 19.79 6.27 -1.31
N VAL A 162 20.10 7.31 -2.08
CA VAL A 162 19.84 8.70 -1.72
C VAL A 162 18.67 9.17 -2.57
N PHE A 163 17.61 9.67 -1.94
CA PHE A 163 16.41 10.14 -2.63
C PHE A 163 16.37 11.66 -2.70
N ARG A 164 15.72 12.20 -3.74
CA ARG A 164 15.39 13.61 -3.91
C ARG A 164 13.98 13.73 -4.47
N HIS A 165 13.16 14.55 -3.82
CA HIS A 165 11.82 14.91 -4.29
C HIS A 165 11.66 16.42 -4.23
N ASP A 166 10.89 17.01 -5.13
CA ASP A 166 10.49 18.41 -4.99
C ASP A 166 9.29 18.48 -4.04
N TYR A 167 9.36 19.36 -3.04
CA TYR A 167 8.34 19.52 -2.01
C TYR A 167 7.90 20.98 -1.91
N GLU A 168 6.60 21.18 -1.74
CA GLU A 168 5.97 22.47 -1.53
C GLU A 168 4.97 22.31 -0.37
N GLY A 169 5.24 22.97 0.75
CA GLY A 169 4.49 22.79 2.00
C GLY A 169 5.23 23.39 3.18
N GLU A 170 4.82 23.05 4.40
CA GLU A 170 5.53 23.49 5.61
C GLU A 170 6.75 22.61 5.89
N LEU A 171 7.80 23.19 6.46
CA LEU A 171 8.85 22.45 7.16
C LEU A 171 8.77 22.70 8.66
N VAL A 172 9.10 21.67 9.42
CA VAL A 172 9.21 21.73 10.87
C VAL A 172 10.69 21.76 11.24
N SER A 173 11.10 22.82 11.91
CA SER A 173 12.41 22.95 12.50
C SER A 173 12.34 22.49 13.96
N VAL A 174 13.04 21.41 14.28
CA VAL A 174 13.14 20.88 15.64
C VAL A 174 14.52 21.21 16.17
N LYS A 175 14.59 21.85 17.33
CA LYS A 175 15.84 22.21 18.02
C LYS A 175 15.99 21.46 19.34
N PRO A 176 16.63 20.27 19.35
CA PRO A 176 17.04 19.61 20.58
C PRO A 176 18.11 20.41 21.33
N ARG A 177 18.16 20.26 22.65
CA ARG A 177 19.24 20.80 23.47
C ARG A 177 20.55 20.10 23.10
N LEU A 178 21.64 20.85 22.95
CA LEU A 178 22.99 20.38 22.58
C LEU A 178 23.16 19.86 21.15
N LEU A 179 22.10 19.78 20.33
CA LEU A 179 22.20 19.44 18.91
C LEU A 179 21.90 20.65 18.02
N ASN A 180 22.35 20.55 16.77
CA ASN A 180 21.93 21.47 15.72
C ASN A 180 20.46 21.22 15.37
N PRO A 181 19.68 22.28 15.07
CA PRO A 181 18.32 22.09 14.60
C PRO A 181 18.33 21.34 13.27
N PHE A 182 17.30 20.54 13.03
CA PHE A 182 17.06 19.93 11.73
C PHE A 182 15.69 20.34 11.23
N GLU A 183 15.58 20.43 9.90
CA GLU A 183 14.34 20.77 9.23
C GLU A 183 13.86 19.55 8.46
N ALA A 184 12.66 19.11 8.79
CA ALA A 184 12.03 17.98 8.14
C ALA A 184 10.65 18.36 7.65
N THR A 185 10.14 17.58 6.69
CA THR A 185 8.70 17.58 6.42
C THR A 185 7.96 17.21 7.72
N PRO A 186 6.76 17.76 7.98
CA PRO A 186 6.02 17.49 9.22
C PRO A 186 5.84 16.00 9.51
N GLU A 187 5.81 15.22 8.45
CA GLU A 187 5.63 13.77 8.44
C GLU A 187 6.88 12.96 8.75
N HIS A 188 8.05 13.59 8.76
CA HIS A 188 9.28 12.85 8.95
C HIS A 188 9.35 12.34 10.40
N PRO A 189 9.46 11.04 10.65
CA PRO A 189 9.43 10.52 12.01
C PRO A 189 10.77 10.71 12.70
N ILE A 190 10.70 11.08 13.96
CA ILE A 190 11.86 11.23 14.82
C ILE A 190 11.64 10.33 16.03
N LEU A 191 12.61 9.49 16.36
CA LEU A 191 12.54 8.66 17.56
C LEU A 191 12.55 9.58 18.78
N ALA A 192 11.45 9.57 19.53
CA ALA A 192 11.25 10.47 20.65
C ALA A 192 10.43 9.80 21.77
N THR A 193 10.51 10.37 22.96
CA THR A 193 9.75 9.96 24.15
C THR A 193 9.32 11.19 24.95
N ARG A 194 8.27 11.05 25.77
CA ARG A 194 7.88 12.08 26.76
C ARG A 194 8.43 11.79 28.15
N GLY A 195 8.87 10.55 28.41
CA GLY A 195 9.37 10.10 29.70
C GLY A 195 10.70 9.35 29.57
N PRO A 196 11.84 10.05 29.46
CA PRO A 196 13.16 9.42 29.41
C PRO A 196 13.37 8.39 30.54
N GLY A 197 13.75 7.17 30.16
CA GLY A 197 13.97 6.06 31.10
C GLY A 197 12.71 5.48 31.76
N LYS A 198 11.51 5.93 31.35
CA LYS A 198 10.21 5.40 31.82
C LYS A 198 9.36 4.88 30.68
N ASP A 199 9.23 5.68 29.62
CA ASP A 199 8.43 5.36 28.43
C ASP A 199 9.37 4.90 27.30
N GLU A 200 9.02 3.80 26.66
CA GLU A 200 9.75 3.30 25.49
C GLU A 200 9.70 4.33 24.35
N PRO A 201 10.84 4.64 23.70
CA PRO A 201 10.85 5.59 22.59
C PRO A 201 10.04 5.09 21.40
N THR A 202 9.29 6.01 20.79
CA THR A 202 8.50 5.73 19.58
C THR A 202 8.83 6.76 18.50
N PHE A 203 8.57 6.41 17.25
CA PHE A 203 8.72 7.36 16.15
C PHE A 203 7.55 8.35 16.13
N VAL A 204 7.84 9.61 16.43
CA VAL A 204 6.86 10.71 16.45
C VAL A 204 7.06 11.57 15.20
N PRO A 205 6.01 11.91 14.42
CA PRO A 205 6.13 12.84 13.30
C PRO A 205 6.74 14.17 13.76
N ALA A 206 7.64 14.75 12.96
CA ALA A 206 8.31 16.01 13.30
C ALA A 206 7.31 17.14 13.63
N GLY A 207 6.17 17.18 12.94
CA GLY A 207 5.09 18.14 13.17
C GLY A 207 4.37 18.03 14.52
N ASP A 208 4.44 16.85 15.15
CA ASP A 208 3.79 16.55 16.43
C ASP A 208 4.75 16.69 17.62
N LEU A 209 6.05 16.87 17.35
CA LEU A 209 7.02 17.15 18.38
C LEU A 209 6.73 18.49 19.05
N THR A 210 6.94 18.51 20.36
CA THR A 210 6.78 19.69 21.21
C THR A 210 7.96 19.76 22.17
N THR A 211 8.10 20.87 22.89
CA THR A 211 9.11 21.02 23.95
C THR A 211 8.93 20.06 25.14
N GLY A 212 7.83 19.30 25.18
CA GLY A 212 7.62 18.20 26.14
C GLY A 212 8.19 16.85 25.70
N HIS A 213 8.76 16.75 24.49
CA HIS A 213 9.41 15.54 24.00
C HIS A 213 10.93 15.62 24.14
N PHE A 214 11.55 14.44 24.17
CA PHE A 214 12.98 14.23 24.12
C PHE A 214 13.28 13.42 22.85
N VAL A 215 14.19 13.91 22.01
CA VAL A 215 14.68 13.13 20.86
C VAL A 215 15.73 12.14 21.33
N CYS A 216 15.76 10.97 20.70
CA CYS A 216 16.69 9.91 21.04
C CYS A 216 17.95 10.00 20.18
N VAL A 217 19.10 9.82 20.82
CA VAL A 217 20.42 9.83 20.20
C VAL A 217 21.18 8.59 20.63
N PRO A 218 21.75 7.79 19.73
CA PRO A 218 22.56 6.65 20.14
C PRO A 218 23.91 7.13 20.67
N VAL A 219 24.26 6.70 21.88
CA VAL A 219 25.53 6.94 22.56
C VAL A 219 26.03 5.60 23.09
N SER A 220 27.17 5.13 22.56
CA SER A 220 27.83 3.90 23.02
C SER A 220 26.93 2.64 23.03
N GLY A 221 26.00 2.54 22.08
CA GLY A 221 25.08 1.40 21.95
C GLY A 221 23.81 1.47 22.81
N LEU A 222 23.59 2.59 23.50
CA LEU A 222 22.35 2.91 24.23
C LEU A 222 21.73 4.19 23.66
N LEU A 223 20.46 4.45 23.96
CA LEU A 223 19.81 5.72 23.62
C LEU A 223 19.97 6.71 24.78
N ASP A 224 20.49 7.89 24.47
CA ASP A 224 20.41 9.07 25.30
C ASP A 224 19.24 9.97 24.83
N PHE A 225 18.74 10.82 25.73
CA PHE A 225 17.49 11.56 25.55
C PHE A 225 17.73 13.06 25.67
N LEU A 226 17.62 13.77 24.55
CA LEU A 226 17.88 15.22 24.52
C LEU A 226 16.55 15.99 24.46
N PRO A 227 16.28 16.88 25.42
CA PRO A 227 15.02 17.63 25.46
C PRO A 227 14.92 18.57 24.27
N ILE A 228 13.73 18.69 23.69
CA ILE A 228 13.45 19.66 22.63
C ILE A 228 13.31 21.06 23.24
N HIS A 229 14.16 21.99 22.82
CA HIS A 229 14.15 23.37 23.31
C HIS A 229 13.19 24.27 22.52
N ALA A 230 13.06 24.04 21.22
CA ALA A 230 12.13 24.78 20.37
C ALA A 230 11.66 23.92 19.20
N VAL A 231 10.43 24.18 18.76
CA VAL A 231 9.86 23.69 17.51
C VAL A 231 9.26 24.88 16.78
N SER A 232 9.60 25.08 15.51
CA SER A 232 9.04 26.14 14.68
C SER A 232 8.65 25.60 13.30
N ARG A 233 7.76 26.31 12.61
CA ARG A 233 7.28 25.96 11.27
C ARG A 233 7.55 27.10 10.30
N ARG A 234 7.83 26.77 9.05
CA ARG A 234 7.94 27.77 7.97
C ARG A 234 7.49 27.19 6.63
N PRO A 235 6.90 28.00 5.74
CA PRO A 235 6.68 27.62 4.36
C PRO A 235 7.99 27.28 3.66
N TYR A 236 7.94 26.32 2.74
CA TYR A 236 9.07 25.88 1.95
C TYR A 236 8.63 25.40 0.57
N ARG A 237 9.45 25.72 -0.43
CA ARG A 237 9.36 25.19 -1.78
C ARG A 237 10.76 24.86 -2.26
N GLY A 238 11.03 23.60 -2.53
CA GLY A 238 12.36 23.16 -2.93
C GLY A 238 12.58 21.66 -2.77
N PRO A 239 13.79 21.18 -3.04
CA PRO A 239 14.11 19.76 -2.94
C PRO A 239 14.23 19.30 -1.49
N VAL A 240 13.66 18.14 -1.21
CA VAL A 240 13.82 17.39 0.03
C VAL A 240 14.42 16.02 -0.27
N PHE A 241 15.12 15.45 0.70
CA PHE A 241 16.00 14.31 0.53
C PHE A 241 15.76 13.24 1.61
N ASN A 242 16.05 11.97 1.27
CA ASN A 242 16.02 10.87 2.23
C ASN A 242 17.16 9.89 1.96
N LEU A 243 17.43 9.01 2.92
CA LEU A 243 18.27 7.84 2.73
C LEU A 243 17.48 6.55 2.95
N GLU A 244 17.80 5.53 2.15
CA GLU A 244 17.56 4.13 2.54
C GLU A 244 18.88 3.56 3.03
N THR A 245 18.89 3.15 4.30
CA THR A 245 19.99 2.37 4.90
C THR A 245 19.61 0.90 4.94
N ASP A 246 20.58 0.00 4.96
CA ASP A 246 20.28 -1.38 5.37
C ASP A 246 20.13 -1.50 6.90
N GLY A 247 19.87 -2.72 7.40
CA GLY A 247 19.63 -2.92 8.82
C GLY A 247 18.33 -2.24 9.29
N PRO A 248 18.30 -1.54 10.45
CA PRO A 248 17.14 -0.93 11.11
C PRO A 248 16.42 0.14 10.28
N HIS A 249 16.82 0.40 9.04
CA HIS A 249 16.23 1.42 8.14
C HIS A 249 16.01 2.76 8.84
N THR A 250 16.94 3.04 9.75
CA THR A 250 17.07 4.28 10.49
C THR A 250 18.42 4.88 10.16
N TYR A 251 18.50 6.19 10.28
CA TYR A 251 19.78 6.88 10.26
C TYR A 251 19.75 8.09 11.20
N LEU A 252 20.92 8.69 11.44
CA LEU A 252 21.02 9.90 12.25
C LEU A 252 20.98 11.16 11.40
N ALA A 253 19.87 11.88 11.46
CA ALA A 253 19.69 13.22 10.89
C ALA A 253 19.99 14.28 11.96
N ASN A 254 21.10 15.00 11.82
CA ASN A 254 21.65 15.90 12.84
C ASN A 254 21.69 15.24 14.24
N HIS A 255 22.10 13.97 14.27
CA HIS A 255 22.17 13.09 15.45
C HIS A 255 20.84 12.56 16.00
N ALA A 256 19.69 13.03 15.51
CA ALA A 256 18.40 12.46 15.85
C ALA A 256 18.11 11.21 15.00
N VAL A 257 17.54 10.17 15.61
CA VAL A 257 17.16 8.91 14.92
C VAL A 257 15.84 9.08 14.17
N VAL A 258 15.74 8.60 12.92
CA VAL A 258 14.59 8.82 12.00
C VAL A 258 14.22 7.58 11.15
N HIS A 259 13.03 7.51 10.50
CA HIS A 259 12.31 6.27 9.99
C HIS A 259 11.42 6.42 8.68
N ASN A 260 10.88 5.34 8.05
CA ASN A 260 9.99 5.24 6.82
C ASN A 260 8.56 4.48 6.94
N CYS A 261 7.45 4.94 6.26
CA CYS A 261 5.99 4.56 5.82
C CYS A 261 4.75 4.00 6.62
N GLN A 262 3.42 4.16 6.19
CA GLN A 262 2.02 3.99 6.82
C GLN A 262 1.23 2.63 6.86
N ASN A 263 1.29 1.74 5.88
CA ASN A 263 0.66 0.39 5.97
C ASN A 263 1.77 -0.63 6.20
N TRP A 264 2.55 -0.30 7.21
CA TRP A 264 3.99 -0.32 7.06
C TRP A 264 4.64 -1.47 7.74
N VAL A 265 4.03 -1.82 8.86
CA VAL A 265 4.26 -3.04 9.59
C VAL A 265 4.30 -4.22 8.61
N THR A 266 3.44 -4.25 7.57
CA THR A 266 3.46 -5.30 6.53
C THR A 266 4.18 -4.93 5.22
N SER A 267 3.92 -3.73 4.66
CA SER A 267 4.53 -3.34 3.36
C SER A 267 6.01 -2.98 3.46
N GLN A 268 6.47 -2.51 4.62
CA GLN A 268 7.85 -2.14 4.90
C GLN A 268 8.59 -3.18 5.74
N ALA A 269 8.01 -4.30 6.19
CA ALA A 269 8.70 -5.29 7.03
C ALA A 269 10.10 -5.73 6.52
N LEU A 270 10.33 -5.67 5.20
CA LEU A 270 11.62 -5.97 4.56
C LEU A 270 12.50 -4.74 4.27
N ARG A 271 11.92 -3.55 4.39
CA ARG A 271 12.48 -2.21 4.14
C ARG A 271 12.50 -1.35 5.41
N ASP A 272 12.20 -1.95 6.56
CA ASP A 272 12.02 -1.31 7.85
C ASP A 272 12.01 -2.41 8.94
N PRO A 273 12.91 -2.43 9.94
CA PRO A 273 12.88 -3.41 11.02
C PRO A 273 12.22 -2.88 12.28
N GLY A 274 11.80 -1.62 12.30
CA GLY A 274 10.75 -1.13 13.19
C GLY A 274 9.35 -1.59 12.73
N ALA A 275 9.20 -1.99 11.47
CA ALA A 275 7.97 -2.58 10.92
C ALA A 275 7.82 -4.04 11.36
N LEU A 276 7.44 -4.22 12.62
CA LEU A 276 7.30 -5.52 13.27
C LEU A 276 5.96 -6.18 12.91
N ALA A 277 5.87 -6.79 11.72
CA ALA A 277 4.84 -7.82 11.45
C ALA A 277 5.53 -9.17 11.36
N ASP A 278 5.44 -9.95 12.43
CA ASP A 278 5.94 -11.33 12.40
C ASP A 278 5.11 -12.15 11.42
N PRO A 279 5.75 -12.86 10.47
CA PRO A 279 5.04 -13.76 9.58
C PRO A 279 4.39 -14.88 10.40
N MET A 280 3.08 -15.07 10.20
CA MET A 280 2.35 -16.18 10.81
C MET A 280 2.35 -17.35 9.84
N ASP A 281 3.00 -18.45 10.23
CA ASP A 281 2.98 -19.69 9.45
C ASP A 281 1.57 -20.24 9.36
N VAL A 282 1.13 -20.48 8.13
CA VAL A 282 -0.23 -20.95 7.87
C VAL A 282 -0.29 -21.67 6.53
N THR A 283 -1.06 -22.74 6.49
CA THR A 283 -1.35 -23.50 5.26
C THR A 283 -2.62 -22.97 4.58
N PRO A 284 -2.81 -23.23 3.27
CA PRO A 284 -4.06 -22.91 2.58
C PRO A 284 -5.29 -23.51 3.29
N ARG A 285 -5.17 -24.78 3.70
CA ARG A 285 -6.22 -25.48 4.46
C ARG A 285 -6.56 -24.78 5.76
N GLN A 286 -5.56 -24.37 6.55
CA GLN A 286 -5.83 -23.65 7.81
C GLN A 286 -6.53 -22.31 7.58
N LEU A 287 -6.15 -21.54 6.55
CA LEU A 287 -6.84 -20.30 6.20
C LEU A 287 -8.31 -20.56 5.85
N VAL A 288 -8.57 -21.55 5.00
CA VAL A 288 -9.94 -21.88 4.60
C VAL A 288 -10.75 -22.49 5.75
N ASP A 289 -10.14 -23.27 6.63
CA ASP A 289 -10.78 -23.76 7.85
C ASP A 289 -11.16 -22.60 8.79
N ILE A 290 -10.32 -21.55 8.89
CA ILE A 290 -10.64 -20.33 9.63
C ILE A 290 -11.83 -19.62 8.99
N ALA A 291 -11.82 -19.45 7.67
CA ALA A 291 -12.92 -18.80 6.93
C ALA A 291 -14.25 -19.50 7.21
N GLN A 292 -14.24 -20.84 7.19
CA GLN A 292 -15.43 -21.65 7.43
C GLN A 292 -15.91 -21.55 8.87
N ARG A 293 -15.01 -21.58 9.86
CA ARG A 293 -15.36 -21.39 11.28
C ARG A 293 -15.92 -20.00 11.57
N GLN A 294 -15.46 -18.98 10.85
CA GLN A 294 -15.96 -17.61 10.98
C GLN A 294 -17.26 -17.36 10.18
N GLY A 295 -17.73 -18.34 9.40
CA GLY A 295 -18.92 -18.18 8.57
C GLY A 295 -18.73 -17.19 7.41
N ALA A 296 -17.49 -16.95 6.99
CA ALA A 296 -17.20 -16.08 5.85
C ALA A 296 -17.82 -16.65 4.57
N SER A 297 -18.24 -15.78 3.65
CA SER A 297 -18.69 -16.18 2.31
C SER A 297 -17.59 -15.98 1.26
N VAL A 298 -16.60 -15.15 1.59
CA VAL A 298 -15.52 -14.78 0.68
C VAL A 298 -14.16 -15.05 1.32
N VAL A 299 -13.22 -15.56 0.51
CA VAL A 299 -11.79 -15.61 0.86
C VAL A 299 -11.04 -14.64 -0.05
N ALA A 300 -10.34 -13.68 0.55
CA ALA A 300 -9.78 -12.53 -0.14
C ALA A 300 -8.28 -12.36 0.11
N THR A 301 -7.54 -11.87 -0.88
CA THR A 301 -6.14 -11.45 -0.73
C THR A 301 -6.01 -9.92 -0.86
N SER A 302 -5.32 -9.26 0.09
CA SER A 302 -5.28 -7.79 0.22
C SER A 302 -4.15 -7.28 1.16
N TYR A 303 -4.37 -6.13 1.82
CA TYR A 303 -3.53 -5.34 2.72
C TYR A 303 -2.36 -4.63 2.06
N ASN A 304 -1.39 -5.40 1.59
CA ASN A 304 -0.22 -4.88 0.92
C ASN A 304 -0.45 -4.90 -0.60
N GLU A 305 0.41 -5.56 -1.36
CA GLU A 305 0.13 -5.85 -2.76
C GLU A 305 0.07 -7.37 -2.97
N PRO A 306 -1.09 -7.96 -3.33
CA PRO A 306 -1.18 -9.39 -3.56
C PRO A 306 -0.51 -9.85 -4.86
N LEU A 307 -0.34 -8.99 -5.88
CA LEU A 307 0.35 -9.35 -7.14
C LEU A 307 1.72 -9.99 -6.91
N ILE A 308 2.49 -9.46 -5.95
CA ILE A 308 3.82 -9.98 -5.60
C ILE A 308 3.77 -11.35 -4.89
N THR A 309 2.58 -11.88 -4.59
CA THR A 309 2.35 -13.18 -3.93
C THR A 309 1.20 -13.97 -4.58
N SER A 310 0.99 -13.79 -5.88
CA SER A 310 -0.12 -14.40 -6.65
C SER A 310 -0.16 -15.93 -6.57
N GLU A 311 1.01 -16.59 -6.52
CA GLU A 311 1.15 -18.04 -6.42
C GLU A 311 0.49 -18.56 -5.13
N TRP A 312 0.80 -17.92 -3.99
CA TRP A 312 0.19 -18.23 -2.71
C TRP A 312 -1.31 -17.97 -2.70
N ALA A 313 -1.75 -16.84 -3.26
CA ALA A 313 -3.18 -16.53 -3.37
C ALA A 313 -3.95 -17.62 -4.15
N VAL A 314 -3.39 -18.09 -5.28
CA VAL A 314 -3.99 -19.14 -6.09
C VAL A 314 -4.09 -20.47 -5.34
N GLU A 315 -3.11 -20.82 -4.50
CA GLU A 315 -3.19 -22.03 -3.68
C GLU A 315 -4.28 -21.96 -2.63
N VAL A 316 -4.39 -20.82 -1.95
CA VAL A 316 -5.49 -20.57 -1.01
C VAL A 316 -6.83 -20.65 -1.73
N PHE A 317 -6.93 -20.10 -2.94
CA PHE A 317 -8.17 -20.14 -3.73
C PHE A 317 -8.50 -21.52 -4.27
N LYS A 318 -7.50 -22.33 -4.64
CA LYS A 318 -7.67 -23.75 -5.00
C LYS A 318 -8.27 -24.55 -3.85
N GLU A 319 -7.92 -24.22 -2.61
CA GLU A 319 -8.50 -24.83 -1.42
C GLU A 319 -9.89 -24.27 -1.09
N ALA A 320 -10.11 -22.97 -1.29
CA ALA A 320 -11.36 -22.29 -0.93
C ALA A 320 -12.53 -22.65 -1.87
N ARG A 321 -12.30 -22.61 -3.20
CA ARG A 321 -13.40 -22.75 -4.18
C ARG A 321 -14.18 -24.06 -4.09
N PRO A 322 -13.54 -25.24 -3.92
CA PRO A 322 -14.26 -26.51 -3.75
C PRO A 322 -15.20 -26.53 -2.53
N ARG A 323 -14.94 -25.67 -1.54
CA ARG A 323 -15.74 -25.55 -0.30
C ARG A 323 -16.80 -24.45 -0.38
N GLY A 324 -17.07 -23.92 -1.57
CA GLY A 324 -18.17 -22.99 -1.81
C GLY A 324 -17.84 -21.51 -1.56
N PHE A 325 -16.59 -21.17 -1.24
CA PHE A 325 -16.19 -19.77 -1.10
C PHE A 325 -16.08 -19.07 -2.45
N THR A 326 -16.55 -17.83 -2.51
CA THR A 326 -16.17 -16.88 -3.56
C THR A 326 -14.79 -16.32 -3.25
N THR A 327 -13.98 -16.06 -4.28
CA THR A 327 -12.61 -15.59 -4.11
C THR A 327 -12.43 -14.16 -4.62
N ALA A 328 -11.70 -13.34 -3.86
CA ALA A 328 -11.54 -11.91 -4.13
C ALA A 328 -10.08 -11.46 -4.12
N TYR A 329 -9.74 -10.57 -5.04
CA TYR A 329 -8.38 -10.06 -5.24
C TYR A 329 -8.37 -8.53 -5.15
N ILE A 330 -7.67 -7.96 -4.18
CA ILE A 330 -7.67 -6.53 -3.91
C ILE A 330 -6.26 -5.98 -4.10
N SER A 331 -6.05 -5.23 -5.19
CA SER A 331 -4.71 -4.83 -5.67
C SER A 331 -4.64 -3.34 -6.00
N ASN A 332 -3.43 -2.80 -6.08
CA ASN A 332 -3.18 -1.48 -6.65
C ASN A 332 -3.34 -1.40 -8.18
N GLY A 333 -3.51 -2.53 -8.86
CA GLY A 333 -3.78 -2.60 -10.30
C GLY A 333 -2.56 -2.56 -11.20
N ASN A 334 -1.33 -2.62 -10.66
CA ASN A 334 -0.07 -2.67 -11.41
C ASN A 334 0.18 -4.05 -12.04
N ALA A 335 -0.87 -4.64 -12.61
CA ALA A 335 -0.91 -6.01 -13.08
C ALA A 335 -0.35 -6.15 -14.51
N THR A 336 0.22 -7.31 -14.80
CA THR A 336 0.58 -7.72 -16.16
C THR A 336 -0.53 -8.59 -16.76
N ARG A 337 -0.45 -8.89 -18.05
CA ARG A 337 -1.37 -9.84 -18.68
C ARG A 337 -1.19 -11.24 -18.09
N GLU A 338 0.06 -11.65 -17.90
CA GLU A 338 0.50 -12.96 -17.45
C GLU A 338 -0.06 -13.29 -16.06
N VAL A 339 0.02 -12.34 -15.12
CA VAL A 339 -0.51 -12.54 -13.77
C VAL A 339 -2.03 -12.58 -13.75
N LEU A 340 -2.70 -11.77 -14.58
CA LEU A 340 -4.15 -11.79 -14.68
C LEU A 340 -4.65 -13.10 -15.29
N GLU A 341 -3.98 -13.63 -16.32
CA GLU A 341 -4.28 -14.95 -16.89
C GLU A 341 -4.07 -16.09 -15.88
N TYR A 342 -3.00 -16.01 -15.10
CA TYR A 342 -2.68 -17.00 -14.06
C TYR A 342 -3.76 -17.06 -12.95
N ILE A 343 -4.21 -15.92 -12.45
CA ILE A 343 -5.20 -15.87 -11.35
C ILE A 343 -6.65 -16.02 -11.85
N ARG A 344 -6.95 -15.71 -13.11
CA ARG A 344 -8.32 -15.66 -13.64
C ARG A 344 -9.17 -16.90 -13.36
N PRO A 345 -8.67 -18.15 -13.47
CA PRO A 345 -9.47 -19.34 -13.19
C PRO A 345 -9.90 -19.47 -11.73
N TRP A 346 -9.22 -18.77 -10.82
CA TRP A 346 -9.32 -18.94 -9.38
C TRP A 346 -9.91 -17.73 -8.67
N THR A 347 -10.21 -16.65 -9.38
CA THR A 347 -10.62 -15.36 -8.81
C THR A 347 -11.93 -14.91 -9.44
N ASP A 348 -12.92 -14.60 -8.61
CA ASP A 348 -14.24 -14.11 -9.06
C ASP A 348 -14.31 -12.58 -9.00
N LEU A 349 -13.89 -11.99 -7.87
CA LEU A 349 -13.99 -10.56 -7.59
C LEU A 349 -12.60 -9.91 -7.69
N TYR A 350 -12.52 -8.74 -8.31
CA TYR A 350 -11.29 -7.97 -8.41
C TYR A 350 -11.55 -6.51 -8.04
N LYS A 351 -10.76 -5.97 -7.12
CA LYS A 351 -10.80 -4.56 -6.73
C LYS A 351 -9.49 -3.88 -7.08
N ILE A 352 -9.56 -2.73 -7.73
CA ILE A 352 -8.37 -1.91 -8.02
C ILE A 352 -8.43 -0.59 -7.25
N ASP A 353 -7.37 -0.30 -6.49
CA ASP A 353 -7.12 1.00 -5.90
C ASP A 353 -6.48 1.95 -6.93
N LEU A 354 -7.32 2.69 -7.66
CA LEU A 354 -6.90 3.75 -8.58
C LEU A 354 -6.57 5.01 -7.77
N LYS A 355 -5.27 5.19 -7.47
CA LYS A 355 -4.76 6.20 -6.53
C LYS A 355 -4.74 7.62 -7.09
N SER A 356 -4.63 7.78 -8.40
CA SER A 356 -4.62 9.06 -9.09
C SER A 356 -4.88 8.84 -10.59
N PHE A 357 -5.25 9.88 -11.31
CA PHE A 357 -5.29 9.93 -12.78
C PHE A 357 -4.30 10.95 -13.35
N ARG A 358 -3.20 11.14 -12.64
CA ARG A 358 -2.05 11.96 -13.06
C ARG A 358 -0.79 11.11 -12.98
N ASP A 359 -0.06 11.00 -14.09
CA ASP A 359 1.14 10.16 -14.17
C ASP A 359 2.23 10.62 -13.19
N LYS A 360 2.37 11.94 -12.98
CA LYS A 360 3.29 12.52 -11.99
C LYS A 360 3.08 11.93 -10.59
N ASN A 361 1.82 11.78 -10.16
CA ASN A 361 1.47 11.25 -8.86
C ASN A 361 1.76 9.75 -8.75
N TYR A 362 1.60 8.98 -9.83
CA TYR A 362 2.03 7.57 -9.83
C TYR A 362 3.55 7.43 -9.82
N ARG A 363 4.28 8.29 -10.53
CA ARG A 363 5.75 8.27 -10.50
C ARG A 363 6.29 8.52 -9.10
N SER A 364 5.70 9.44 -8.33
CA SER A 364 6.09 9.64 -6.92
C SER A 364 5.79 8.45 -6.02
N LEU A 365 4.91 7.54 -6.44
CA LEU A 365 4.62 6.27 -5.77
C LEU A 365 5.48 5.12 -6.31
N GLY A 366 6.40 5.36 -7.25
CA GLY A 366 7.19 4.31 -7.89
C GLY A 366 6.43 3.49 -8.93
N GLY A 367 5.37 4.03 -9.53
CA GLY A 367 4.58 3.38 -10.59
C GLY A 367 4.36 4.28 -11.80
N LYS A 368 3.57 3.80 -12.77
CA LYS A 368 3.12 4.57 -13.95
C LYS A 368 1.61 4.48 -14.07
N LEU A 369 0.95 5.59 -14.39
CA LEU A 369 -0.51 5.62 -14.55
C LEU A 369 -0.97 4.64 -15.64
N GLU A 370 -0.21 4.59 -16.74
CA GLU A 370 -0.48 3.72 -17.89
C GLU A 370 -0.62 2.25 -17.47
N ASN A 371 0.23 1.76 -16.57
CA ASN A 371 0.17 0.37 -16.11
C ASN A 371 -1.16 0.08 -15.39
N ILE A 372 -1.65 1.04 -14.60
CA ILE A 372 -2.89 0.87 -13.84
C ILE A 372 -4.11 0.96 -14.77
N VAL A 373 -4.10 1.90 -15.71
CA VAL A 373 -5.14 2.03 -16.75
C VAL A 373 -5.23 0.75 -17.58
N ASN A 374 -4.10 0.24 -18.06
CA ASN A 374 -4.03 -1.03 -18.79
C ASN A 374 -4.51 -2.21 -17.92
N GLY A 375 -4.12 -2.23 -16.64
CA GLY A 375 -4.58 -3.22 -15.66
C GLY A 375 -6.10 -3.24 -15.51
N ILE A 376 -6.72 -2.08 -15.32
CA ILE A 376 -8.18 -1.93 -15.22
C ILE A 376 -8.87 -2.43 -16.49
N GLN A 377 -8.37 -2.04 -17.66
CA GLN A 377 -8.90 -2.48 -18.95
C GLN A 377 -8.82 -4.00 -19.11
N MET A 378 -7.68 -4.61 -18.78
CA MET A 378 -7.51 -6.06 -18.86
C MET A 378 -8.42 -6.80 -17.88
N VAL A 379 -8.52 -6.35 -16.64
CA VAL A 379 -9.40 -6.97 -15.63
C VAL A 379 -10.86 -6.90 -16.07
N HIS A 380 -11.31 -5.75 -16.58
CA HIS A 380 -12.66 -5.65 -17.15
C HIS A 380 -12.85 -6.59 -18.34
N ALA A 381 -11.92 -6.58 -19.30
CA ALA A 381 -12.01 -7.39 -20.52
C ALA A 381 -11.98 -8.91 -20.25
N MET A 382 -11.32 -9.35 -19.18
CA MET A 382 -11.28 -10.76 -18.75
C MET A 382 -12.52 -11.20 -17.97
N GLY A 383 -13.48 -10.29 -17.72
CA GLY A 383 -14.75 -10.61 -17.08
C GLY A 383 -14.64 -10.96 -15.60
N PHE A 384 -13.68 -10.39 -14.88
CA PHE A 384 -13.75 -10.35 -13.42
C PHE A 384 -14.91 -9.44 -12.99
N TRP A 385 -15.52 -9.69 -11.82
CA TRP A 385 -16.36 -8.67 -11.20
C TRP A 385 -15.45 -7.54 -10.69
N LEU A 386 -15.51 -6.37 -11.32
CA LEU A 386 -14.60 -5.26 -11.08
C LEU A 386 -15.27 -4.14 -10.29
N GLU A 387 -14.65 -3.74 -9.17
CA GLU A 387 -14.97 -2.49 -8.46
C GLU A 387 -13.70 -1.63 -8.33
N ILE A 388 -13.84 -0.31 -8.44
CA ILE A 388 -12.72 0.64 -8.40
C ILE A 388 -12.83 1.50 -7.16
N VAL A 389 -11.72 1.69 -6.46
CA VAL A 389 -11.63 2.59 -5.30
C VAL A 389 -10.63 3.68 -5.56
N THR A 390 -10.99 4.90 -5.19
CA THR A 390 -10.09 6.06 -5.16
C THR A 390 -10.17 6.66 -3.75
N LEU A 391 -9.06 6.55 -3.02
CA LEU A 391 -8.87 7.30 -1.78
C LEU A 391 -8.63 8.77 -2.14
N ILE A 392 -9.59 9.63 -1.82
CA ILE A 392 -9.52 11.05 -2.14
C ILE A 392 -8.67 11.73 -1.10
N ILE A 393 -7.59 12.37 -1.53
CA ILE A 393 -6.61 13.09 -0.72
C ILE A 393 -6.62 14.55 -1.20
N PRO A 394 -6.97 15.53 -0.33
CA PRO A 394 -7.08 16.92 -0.76
C PRO A 394 -5.76 17.46 -1.33
N GLY A 395 -5.79 18.24 -2.40
CA GLY A 395 -4.57 18.77 -3.02
C GLY A 395 -3.67 17.75 -3.72
N PHE A 396 -3.96 16.44 -3.65
CA PHE A 396 -3.21 15.39 -4.34
C PHE A 396 -3.98 14.85 -5.55
N ASN A 397 -5.23 14.43 -5.36
CA ASN A 397 -6.05 13.81 -6.41
C ASN A 397 -7.53 14.23 -6.40
N ASP A 398 -7.88 15.31 -5.67
CA ASP A 398 -9.27 15.73 -5.45
C ASP A 398 -9.75 16.85 -6.41
N SER A 399 -8.95 17.21 -7.41
CA SER A 399 -9.33 18.24 -8.39
C SER A 399 -10.50 17.79 -9.25
N ASP A 400 -11.43 18.70 -9.56
CA ASP A 400 -12.61 18.37 -10.36
C ASP A 400 -12.24 17.84 -11.76
N GLU A 401 -11.13 18.32 -12.33
CA GLU A 401 -10.60 17.83 -13.60
C GLU A 401 -10.18 16.35 -13.50
N GLU A 402 -9.37 16.00 -12.50
CA GLU A 402 -8.88 14.63 -12.31
C GLU A 402 -10.01 13.66 -11.97
N LEU A 403 -10.93 14.06 -11.09
CA LEU A 403 -12.11 13.26 -10.76
C LEU A 403 -13.02 13.06 -11.98
N GLY A 404 -13.16 14.10 -12.80
CA GLY A 404 -13.87 14.01 -14.08
C GLY A 404 -13.19 13.06 -15.06
N ASP A 405 -11.86 13.04 -15.11
CA ASP A 405 -11.09 12.13 -15.96
C ASP A 405 -11.24 10.68 -15.52
N ILE A 406 -11.16 10.40 -14.21
CA ILE A 406 -11.44 9.07 -13.65
C ILE A 406 -12.84 8.62 -14.06
N ALA A 407 -13.85 9.46 -13.80
CA ALA A 407 -15.24 9.09 -14.06
C ALA A 407 -15.51 8.86 -15.55
N ARG A 408 -14.97 9.70 -16.44
CA ARG A 408 -15.06 9.52 -17.90
C ARG A 408 -14.35 8.25 -18.37
N PHE A 409 -13.17 7.96 -17.83
CA PHE A 409 -12.44 6.73 -18.14
C PHE A 409 -13.24 5.49 -17.75
N LEU A 410 -13.77 5.44 -16.52
CA LEU A 410 -14.58 4.32 -16.05
C LEU A 410 -15.89 4.19 -16.84
N GLY A 411 -16.59 5.30 -17.09
CA GLY A 411 -17.82 5.32 -17.88
C GLY A 411 -17.60 4.88 -19.33
N GLY A 412 -16.44 5.20 -19.90
CA GLY A 412 -16.02 4.74 -21.23
C GLY A 412 -15.76 3.23 -21.31
N LEU A 413 -15.40 2.58 -20.19
CA LEU A 413 -15.30 1.12 -20.11
C LEU A 413 -16.66 0.49 -19.88
N SER A 414 -17.37 0.95 -18.85
CA SER A 414 -18.73 0.54 -18.55
C SER A 414 -19.30 1.46 -17.45
N PRO A 415 -20.46 2.10 -17.67
CA PRO A 415 -21.08 2.95 -16.66
C PRO A 415 -21.55 2.17 -15.42
N SER A 416 -21.54 0.83 -15.50
CA SER A 416 -21.95 -0.06 -14.41
C SER A 416 -20.82 -0.47 -13.46
N ILE A 417 -19.56 -0.11 -13.74
CA ILE A 417 -18.44 -0.35 -12.82
C ILE A 417 -18.67 0.50 -11.56
N PRO A 418 -18.79 -0.11 -10.36
CA PRO A 418 -18.87 0.64 -9.13
C PRO A 418 -17.59 1.43 -8.88
N TRP A 419 -17.76 2.74 -8.67
CA TRP A 419 -16.67 3.62 -8.25
C TRP A 419 -16.86 4.05 -6.81
N HIS A 420 -15.90 3.73 -5.96
CA HIS A 420 -15.88 4.09 -4.56
C HIS A 420 -14.92 5.26 -4.35
N VAL A 421 -15.44 6.36 -3.81
CA VAL A 421 -14.66 7.50 -3.35
C VAL A 421 -14.60 7.47 -1.83
N THR A 422 -13.43 7.24 -1.27
CA THR A 422 -13.24 7.09 0.18
C THR A 422 -12.47 8.26 0.75
N ALA A 423 -12.76 8.65 2.00
CA ALA A 423 -12.06 9.74 2.66
C ALA A 423 -10.67 9.28 3.10
N PHE A 424 -9.67 10.06 2.70
CA PHE A 424 -8.42 10.10 3.43
C PHE A 424 -8.65 10.56 4.86
N HIS A 425 -8.03 9.85 5.79
CA HIS A 425 -7.77 10.32 7.13
C HIS A 425 -6.26 10.35 7.31
N LYS A 426 -5.79 11.35 8.05
CA LYS A 426 -4.44 11.37 8.55
C LYS A 426 -4.25 10.13 9.41
N ASP A 427 -3.36 9.28 8.97
CA ASP A 427 -2.79 8.23 9.79
C ASP A 427 -1.28 8.32 9.69
N TYR A 428 -0.54 7.49 10.42
CA TYR A 428 0.92 7.36 10.36
C TYR A 428 1.71 8.64 9.98
N LYS A 429 2.07 8.86 8.71
CA LYS A 429 2.94 9.96 8.23
C LYS A 429 2.36 10.73 7.05
N MET A 430 1.06 10.89 7.04
CA MET A 430 0.40 11.83 6.13
C MET A 430 -0.55 12.63 7.02
N GLN A 431 -0.01 13.60 7.77
CA GLN A 431 -0.73 14.53 8.64
C GLN A 431 -1.09 15.85 7.91
N ASP A 432 -0.63 16.03 6.67
CA ASP A 432 -1.10 17.03 5.70
C ASP A 432 -1.32 16.32 4.35
N PRO A 433 -2.43 16.54 3.62
CA PRO A 433 -3.50 17.54 3.82
C PRO A 433 -4.44 17.23 4.98
N ASP A 434 -5.41 18.11 5.26
CA ASP A 434 -6.52 17.80 6.15
C ASP A 434 -7.30 16.55 5.74
N ASN A 435 -7.97 15.92 6.72
CA ASN A 435 -8.85 14.79 6.46
C ASN A 435 -9.88 15.16 5.39
N THR A 436 -10.14 14.24 4.47
CA THR A 436 -11.17 14.44 3.45
C THR A 436 -12.52 14.60 4.12
N THR A 437 -13.19 15.70 3.78
CA THR A 437 -14.51 16.01 4.33
C THR A 437 -15.59 15.23 3.59
N ALA A 438 -16.75 15.08 4.22
CA ALA A 438 -17.93 14.54 3.56
C ALA A 438 -18.31 15.37 2.32
N GLU A 439 -18.11 16.69 2.35
CA GLU A 439 -18.38 17.57 1.21
C GLU A 439 -17.49 17.24 0.00
N THR A 440 -16.19 16.99 0.21
CA THR A 440 -15.28 16.55 -0.86
C THR A 440 -15.74 15.25 -1.48
N LEU A 441 -16.17 14.26 -0.68
CA LEU A 441 -16.72 13.01 -1.21
C LEU A 441 -18.03 13.21 -1.98
N LEU A 442 -18.93 14.04 -1.46
CA LEU A 442 -20.19 14.39 -2.14
C LEU A 442 -19.94 15.18 -3.43
N ARG A 443 -18.87 15.97 -3.51
CA ARG A 443 -18.41 16.64 -4.74
C ARG A 443 -17.94 15.61 -5.76
N ALA A 444 -17.03 14.70 -5.37
CA ALA A 444 -16.54 13.64 -6.24
C ALA A 444 -17.68 12.74 -6.75
N ALA A 445 -18.64 12.40 -5.90
CA ALA A 445 -19.79 11.59 -6.28
C ALA A 445 -20.69 12.28 -7.33
N ARG A 446 -20.95 13.58 -7.16
CA ARG A 446 -21.69 14.38 -8.15
C ARG A 446 -20.97 14.48 -9.50
N ILE A 447 -19.64 14.57 -9.49
CA ILE A 447 -18.83 14.56 -10.73
C ILE A 447 -18.97 13.20 -11.43
N GLY A 448 -18.91 12.10 -10.67
CA GLY A 448 -19.14 10.75 -11.19
C GLY A 448 -20.53 10.58 -11.80
N GLU A 449 -21.58 11.05 -11.13
CA GLU A 449 -22.95 11.05 -11.66
C GLU A 449 -23.08 11.88 -12.94
N ALA A 450 -22.50 13.09 -12.98
CA ALA A 450 -22.52 13.96 -14.15
C ALA A 450 -21.77 13.36 -15.35
N ALA A 451 -20.76 12.52 -15.12
CA ALA A 451 -20.06 11.75 -16.14
C ALA A 451 -20.83 10.49 -16.59
N GLY A 452 -21.96 10.16 -15.97
CA GLY A 452 -22.84 9.07 -16.38
C GLY A 452 -22.57 7.72 -15.70
N LEU A 453 -21.79 7.68 -14.62
CA LEU A 453 -21.63 6.47 -13.81
C LEU A 453 -22.94 6.13 -13.10
N GLN A 454 -23.28 4.83 -13.06
CA GLN A 454 -24.53 4.33 -12.47
C GLN A 454 -24.41 4.06 -10.98
N TYR A 455 -23.21 3.68 -10.52
CA TYR A 455 -22.95 3.29 -9.14
C TYR A 455 -21.72 4.03 -8.63
N ILE A 456 -21.97 5.06 -7.81
CA ILE A 456 -20.93 5.79 -7.12
C ILE A 456 -21.20 5.67 -5.62
N TYR A 457 -20.18 5.25 -4.89
CA TYR A 457 -20.23 5.07 -3.45
C TYR A 457 -19.30 6.06 -2.78
N ALA A 458 -19.84 6.92 -1.94
CA ALA A 458 -19.03 7.71 -1.03
C ALA A 458 -18.88 6.91 0.26
N GLY A 459 -17.65 6.66 0.67
CA GLY A 459 -17.34 5.67 1.68
C GLY A 459 -16.69 6.22 2.94
N ASN A 460 -16.49 5.29 3.89
CA ASN A 460 -15.71 5.39 5.15
C ASN A 460 -15.94 6.59 6.09
N LEU A 461 -17.01 7.38 5.86
CA LEU A 461 -17.55 8.38 6.79
C LEU A 461 -19.01 8.03 7.15
N PRO A 462 -19.26 7.03 8.02
CA PRO A 462 -20.59 6.46 8.22
C PRO A 462 -21.66 7.48 8.60
N GLY A 463 -22.77 7.49 7.86
CA GLY A 463 -23.91 8.38 8.06
C GLY A 463 -23.71 9.81 7.56
N ARG A 464 -22.55 10.14 6.96
CA ARG A 464 -22.19 11.54 6.60
C ARG A 464 -22.33 11.85 5.11
N VAL A 465 -22.53 10.84 4.26
CA VAL A 465 -22.57 11.01 2.79
C VAL A 465 -23.93 10.64 2.18
N GLY A 466 -24.95 10.46 3.02
CA GLY A 466 -26.34 10.33 2.62
C GLY A 466 -26.58 9.17 1.65
N ARG A 467 -27.26 9.44 0.54
CA ARG A 467 -27.68 8.41 -0.43
C ARG A 467 -26.54 7.64 -1.08
N TYR A 468 -25.31 8.15 -1.02
CA TYR A 468 -24.14 7.55 -1.65
C TYR A 468 -23.54 6.40 -0.84
N GLU A 469 -24.08 6.06 0.33
CA GLU A 469 -23.79 4.77 1.01
C GLU A 469 -24.65 3.61 0.48
N ASP A 470 -25.77 3.95 -0.14
CA ASP A 470 -26.81 3.01 -0.52
C ASP A 470 -26.64 2.54 -1.97
N THR A 471 -26.96 1.27 -2.23
CA THR A 471 -27.13 0.80 -3.61
C THR A 471 -28.51 1.21 -4.10
N ARG A 472 -28.58 1.99 -5.18
CA ARG A 472 -29.83 2.48 -5.77
C ARG A 472 -29.98 1.98 -7.19
N CYS A 473 -31.22 1.77 -7.62
CA CYS A 473 -31.49 1.37 -9.00
C CYS A 473 -31.15 2.52 -9.96
N PRO A 474 -30.33 2.31 -11.00
CA PRO A 474 -29.95 3.40 -11.91
C PRO A 474 -31.14 3.92 -12.72
N ARG A 475 -32.17 3.08 -12.94
CA ARG A 475 -33.36 3.42 -13.73
C ARG A 475 -34.41 4.19 -12.94
N CYS A 476 -34.88 3.64 -11.81
CA CYS A 476 -35.99 4.21 -11.05
C CYS A 476 -35.57 4.87 -9.73
N GLN A 477 -34.27 4.84 -9.41
CA GLN A 477 -33.69 5.48 -8.22
C GLN A 477 -34.22 4.93 -6.87
N THR A 478 -34.99 3.83 -6.89
CA THR A 478 -35.38 3.11 -5.66
C THR A 478 -34.14 2.61 -4.93
N THR A 479 -34.06 2.85 -3.62
CA THR A 479 -33.02 2.27 -2.75
C THR A 479 -33.22 0.76 -2.66
N LEU A 480 -32.17 0.01 -3.01
CA LEU A 480 -32.17 -1.45 -3.10
C LEU A 480 -31.46 -2.08 -1.91
N ILE A 481 -30.33 -1.50 -1.51
CA ILE A 481 -29.61 -1.87 -0.30
C ILE A 481 -29.30 -0.59 0.46
N ARG A 482 -29.72 -0.54 1.72
CA ARG A 482 -29.50 0.60 2.61
C ARG A 482 -28.37 0.29 3.58
N ARG A 483 -27.43 1.21 3.74
CA ARG A 483 -26.23 1.01 4.58
C ARG A 483 -26.01 2.14 5.58
N ILE A 484 -25.21 1.83 6.60
CA ILE A 484 -24.46 2.82 7.37
C ILE A 484 -23.04 2.31 7.59
N GLY A 485 -22.07 2.96 6.95
CA GLY A 485 -20.70 2.43 6.87
C GLY A 485 -20.69 1.02 6.28
N TYR A 486 -20.13 0.05 7.02
CA TYR A 486 -20.03 -1.35 6.59
C TYR A 486 -21.22 -2.22 7.01
N ARG A 487 -22.28 -1.65 7.58
CA ARG A 487 -23.45 -2.39 8.04
C ARG A 487 -24.62 -2.27 7.06
N ILE A 488 -25.19 -3.39 6.65
CA ILE A 488 -26.46 -3.45 5.93
C ILE A 488 -27.62 -3.22 6.90
N LEU A 489 -28.44 -2.22 6.61
CA LEU A 489 -29.66 -1.90 7.38
C LEU A 489 -30.91 -2.47 6.72
N GLU A 490 -30.89 -2.63 5.40
CA GLU A 490 -31.97 -3.23 4.63
C GLU A 490 -31.41 -3.76 3.32
N ASP A 491 -31.82 -4.96 2.92
CA ASP A 491 -31.45 -5.57 1.64
C ASP A 491 -32.71 -6.06 0.91
N ARG A 492 -33.03 -5.40 -0.20
CA ARG A 492 -34.14 -5.75 -1.10
C ARG A 492 -33.65 -6.22 -2.47
N LEU A 493 -32.36 -6.51 -2.61
CA LEU A 493 -31.71 -6.89 -3.87
C LEU A 493 -31.14 -8.30 -3.86
N THR A 494 -30.48 -8.71 -2.77
CA THR A 494 -29.80 -10.00 -2.67
C THR A 494 -30.77 -11.15 -2.88
N GLY A 495 -30.31 -12.21 -3.56
CA GLY A 495 -31.16 -13.32 -4.01
C GLY A 495 -31.92 -13.05 -5.30
N ARG A 496 -32.14 -11.79 -5.67
CA ARG A 496 -32.92 -11.41 -6.87
C ARG A 496 -32.04 -10.87 -7.98
N GLY A 497 -31.03 -10.07 -7.65
CA GLY A 497 -30.16 -9.40 -8.64
C GLY A 497 -30.93 -8.45 -9.59
N ILE A 498 -32.18 -8.12 -9.25
CA ILE A 498 -33.08 -7.28 -10.02
C ILE A 498 -33.79 -6.30 -9.07
N CYS A 499 -34.03 -5.08 -9.54
CA CYS A 499 -34.78 -4.08 -8.80
C CYS A 499 -36.22 -4.53 -8.59
N PHE A 500 -36.68 -4.63 -7.34
CA PHE A 500 -38.06 -5.04 -7.02
C PHE A 500 -39.13 -4.06 -7.53
N ASN A 501 -38.78 -2.80 -7.78
CA ASN A 501 -39.73 -1.77 -8.22
C ASN A 501 -39.89 -1.71 -9.76
N CYS A 502 -38.79 -1.69 -10.51
CA CYS A 502 -38.83 -1.51 -11.97
C CYS A 502 -38.26 -2.68 -12.79
N GLN A 503 -37.90 -3.79 -12.12
CA GLN A 503 -37.35 -5.02 -12.70
C GLN A 503 -36.03 -4.86 -13.46
N GLN A 504 -35.37 -3.70 -13.36
CA GLN A 504 -34.04 -3.47 -13.92
C GLN A 504 -33.04 -4.47 -13.31
N PRO A 505 -32.33 -5.27 -14.12
CA PRO A 505 -31.20 -6.05 -13.64
C PRO A 505 -30.10 -5.16 -13.08
N ILE A 506 -29.58 -5.52 -11.92
CA ILE A 506 -28.51 -4.79 -11.25
C ILE A 506 -27.24 -5.63 -11.39
N PRO A 507 -26.21 -5.13 -12.07
CA PRO A 507 -24.96 -5.85 -12.24
C PRO A 507 -24.28 -6.04 -10.87
N GLY A 508 -23.80 -7.26 -10.63
CA GLY A 508 -23.16 -7.66 -9.38
C GLY A 508 -23.14 -9.18 -9.22
N VAL A 509 -22.43 -9.64 -8.20
CA VAL A 509 -22.36 -11.04 -7.77
C VAL A 509 -23.26 -11.21 -6.55
N TRP A 510 -24.52 -11.54 -6.79
CA TRP A 510 -25.54 -11.64 -5.74
C TRP A 510 -25.65 -13.08 -5.22
N ARG A 511 -25.84 -13.22 -3.90
CA ARG A 511 -26.07 -14.53 -3.28
C ARG A 511 -27.41 -15.09 -3.75
N THR A 512 -27.41 -16.13 -4.59
CA THR A 512 -28.63 -16.88 -4.93
C THR A 512 -28.87 -17.99 -3.91
N THR A 513 -30.12 -18.44 -3.76
CA THR A 513 -30.49 -19.59 -2.92
C THR A 513 -29.73 -20.87 -3.31
N ILE A 514 -29.27 -20.97 -4.57
CA ILE A 514 -28.47 -22.09 -5.08
C ILE A 514 -27.03 -22.05 -4.54
N ASN A 515 -26.45 -20.86 -4.34
CA ASN A 515 -25.11 -20.72 -3.75
C ASN A 515 -25.09 -21.01 -2.24
N ALA A 516 -26.23 -20.95 -1.55
CA ALA A 516 -26.34 -21.36 -0.15
C ALA A 516 -26.29 -22.89 0.04
N GLY A 517 -26.55 -23.68 -1.01
CA GLY A 517 -26.51 -25.14 -0.98
C GLY A 517 -25.13 -25.78 -1.13
N ARG A 518 -24.06 -24.97 -1.26
CA ARG A 518 -22.66 -25.44 -1.29
C ARG A 518 -21.95 -25.37 0.07
N ALA A 519 -22.67 -24.95 1.11
CA ALA A 519 -22.17 -24.83 2.48
C ALA A 519 -22.96 -25.73 3.47
N ASN A 520 -23.33 -26.93 3.03
CA ASN A 520 -23.81 -28.01 3.92
C ASN A 520 -22.93 -29.24 3.76
#